data_AF-A0A069JCB6-F1
#
_entry.id   AF-A0A069JCB6-F1
#
_cell.length_a   1.000
_cell.length_b   1.000
_cell.length_c   1.000
_cell.angle_alpha   90.00
_cell.angle_beta   90.00
_cell.angle_gamma   90.00
#
_symmetry.space_group_name_H-M   'P 1'
#
loop_
_entity.id
_entity.type
_entity.pdbx_description
1 polymer ?
#
loop_
_entity_poly.entity_id
_entity_poly.type
_entity_poly.pdbx_seq_one_letter_code
_entity_poly.pdbx_strand_id
1 'polypeptide(L)' 'MDRYKITMPDGSSTEEPFNSDKEAITCAVDANRGVSKNLVVEKYTADGHLVPTAQAPAKHTGRHKKNRSKS' A
#
# COMPACT_ATOMS: atom_id res chain seq x y z
N MET A 1 -3.77 9.02 13.61
CA MET A 1 -3.24 9.01 12.24
C MET A 1 -2.12 8.01 12.18
N ASP A 2 -2.19 7.07 11.24
CA ASP A 2 -1.13 6.10 10.99
C ASP A 2 -0.36 6.52 9.74
N ARG A 3 0.93 6.19 9.68
CA ARG A 3 1.74 6.44 8.49
C ARG A 3 1.48 5.34 7.46
N TYR A 4 1.27 5.74 6.21
CA TYR A 4 1.14 4.82 5.09
C TYR A 4 2.22 5.14 4.07
N LYS A 5 2.63 4.11 3.34
CA LYS A 5 3.48 4.20 2.17
C LYS A 5 2.66 3.80 0.96
N ILE A 6 2.57 4.70 0.00
CA ILE A 6 1.92 4.47 -1.29
C ILE A 6 3.03 4.29 -2.31
N THR A 7 3.08 3.13 -2.95
CA THR A 7 3.99 2.87 -4.07
C THR A 7 3.21 2.90 -5.37
N MET A 8 3.60 3.80 -6.24
CA MET A 8 3.01 4.05 -7.54
C MET A 8 3.57 3.06 -8.58
N PRO A 9 2.86 2.84 -9.71
CA PRO A 9 3.28 1.89 -10.74
C PRO A 9 4.60 2.23 -11.43
N ASP A 10 5.03 3.50 -11.38
CA ASP A 10 6.29 3.99 -11.90
C ASP A 10 7.48 3.70 -10.97
N GLY A 11 7.23 3.12 -9.79
CA GLY A 11 8.22 2.86 -8.75
C GLY A 11 8.43 4.01 -7.78
N SER A 12 7.75 5.14 -7.98
CA SER A 12 7.74 6.25 -7.02
C SER A 12 7.00 5.82 -5.75
N SER A 13 7.47 6.24 -4.59
CA SER A 13 6.74 6.01 -3.35
C SER A 13 6.58 7.28 -2.53
N THR A 14 5.39 7.53 -2.02
CA THR A 14 5.06 8.63 -1.12
C THR A 14 4.68 8.09 0.25
N GLU A 15 5.06 8.81 1.30
CA GLU A 15 4.74 8.44 2.67
C GLU A 15 3.91 9.55 3.31
N GLU A 16 2.67 9.22 3.67
CA GLU A 16 1.72 10.20 4.20
C GLU A 16 0.92 9.65 5.39
N PRO A 17 0.58 10.49 6.37
CA PRO A 17 -0.27 10.12 7.48
C PRO A 17 -1.75 10.14 7.08
N PHE A 18 -2.47 9.04 7.30
CA PHE A 18 -3.92 8.93 7.08
C PHE A 18 -4.65 8.49 8.34
N ASN A 19 -5.94 8.80 8.43
CA ASN A 19 -6.78 8.38 9.56
C ASN A 19 -7.30 6.96 9.40
N SER A 20 -7.38 6.45 8.16
CA SER A 20 -7.87 5.10 7.87
C SER A 20 -7.29 4.52 6.59
N ASP A 21 -7.29 3.19 6.49
CA ASP A 21 -6.89 2.47 5.27
C ASP A 21 -7.66 2.95 4.04
N LYS A 22 -8.97 3.25 4.20
CA LYS A 22 -9.84 3.71 3.11
C LYS A 22 -9.41 5.08 2.57
N GLU A 23 -8.98 5.98 3.45
CA GLU A 23 -8.50 7.31 3.08
C GLU A 23 -7.19 7.20 2.30
N ALA A 24 -6.24 6.40 2.81
CA ALA A 24 -4.97 6.11 2.15
C ALA A 24 -5.17 5.48 0.76
N ILE A 25 -6.08 4.51 0.64
CA ILE A 25 -6.42 3.88 -0.64
C ILE A 25 -7.04 4.88 -1.62
N THR A 26 -7.98 5.70 -1.16
CA THR A 26 -8.64 6.71 -2.01
C THR A 26 -7.61 7.71 -2.54
N CYS A 27 -6.72 8.19 -1.67
CA CYS A 27 -5.64 9.08 -2.04
C CYS A 27 -4.69 8.43 -3.05
N ALA A 28 -4.30 7.18 -2.84
CA ALA A 28 -3.44 6.45 -3.77
C ALA A 28 -4.08 6.26 -5.16
N VAL A 29 -5.37 5.96 -5.22
CA VAL A 29 -6.12 5.85 -6.48
C VAL A 29 -6.19 7.20 -7.18
N ASP A 30 -6.49 8.26 -6.44
CA ASP A 30 -6.58 9.62 -6.98
C ASP A 30 -5.24 10.10 -7.53
N ALA A 31 -4.15 9.88 -6.78
CA ALA A 31 -2.77 10.15 -7.21
C ALA A 31 -2.40 9.38 -8.48
N ASN A 32 -2.95 8.18 -8.67
CA ASN A 32 -2.77 7.38 -9.89
C ASN A 32 -3.79 7.71 -10.98
N ARG A 33 -4.33 8.95 -10.98
CA ARG A 33 -5.31 9.45 -11.97
C ARG A 33 -6.58 8.60 -12.03
N GLY A 34 -7.01 8.06 -10.89
CA GLY A 34 -8.19 7.20 -10.78
C GLY A 34 -7.94 5.73 -11.14
N VAL A 35 -6.71 5.33 -11.44
CA VAL A 35 -6.38 3.95 -11.83
C VAL A 35 -5.98 3.15 -10.58
N SER A 36 -6.64 2.02 -10.31
CA SER A 36 -6.31 1.15 -9.17
C SER A 36 -5.30 0.03 -9.48
N LYS A 37 -4.87 -0.09 -10.74
CA LYS A 37 -3.94 -1.14 -11.17
C LYS A 37 -2.49 -0.83 -10.75
N ASN A 38 -1.81 -1.85 -10.24
CA ASN A 38 -0.37 -1.85 -9.91
C ASN A 38 0.09 -0.81 -8.87
N LEU A 39 -0.84 -0.24 -8.09
CA LEU A 39 -0.49 0.60 -6.95
C LEU A 39 -0.53 -0.24 -5.67
N VAL A 40 0.36 0.06 -4.73
CA VAL A 40 0.48 -0.66 -3.47
C VAL A 40 0.33 0.34 -2.34
N VAL A 41 -0.60 0.07 -1.43
CA VAL A 41 -0.77 0.87 -0.21
C VAL A 41 -0.38 -0.01 0.97
N GLU A 42 0.58 0.46 1.75
CA GLU A 42 1.10 -0.24 2.92
C GLU A 42 0.97 0.65 4.15
N LYS A 43 0.63 0.07 5.29
CA LYS A 43 0.53 0.74 6.58
C LYS A 43 1.75 0.44 7.43
N TYR A 44 2.30 1.46 8.07
CA TYR A 44 3.28 1.27 9.14
C TYR A 44 2.60 0.75 10.40
N THR A 45 3.06 -0.40 10.87
CA THR A 45 2.72 -0.95 12.19
C THR A 45 3.50 -0.23 13.29
N ALA A 46 3.10 -0.43 14.54
CA ALA A 46 3.80 0.12 15.70
C ALA A 46 5.28 -0.31 15.76
N ASP A 47 5.60 -1.49 15.22
CA ASP A 47 6.97 -2.02 15.12
C ASP A 47 7.78 -1.43 13.95
N GLY A 48 7.21 -0.47 13.21
CA GLY A 48 7.83 0.12 12.02
C GLY A 48 7.84 -0.80 10.80
N HIS A 49 7.05 -1.88 10.80
CA HIS A 49 6.91 -2.76 9.64
C HIS A 49 5.77 -2.31 8.73
N LEU A 50 6.00 -2.40 7.42
CA LEU A 50 4.97 -2.17 6.41
C LEU A 50 4.10 -3.41 6.23
N VAL A 51 2.79 -3.22 6.32
CA VAL A 51 1.77 -4.23 6.09
C VAL A 51 0.86 -3.74 4.97
N PRO A 52 0.73 -4.48 3.86
CA PRO A 52 -0.20 -4.12 2.79
C PRO A 52 -1.61 -3.92 3.34
N THR A 53 -2.21 -2.77 3.07
CA THR A 53 -3.62 -2.56 3.39
C THR A 53 -4.43 -3.36 2.38
N ALA A 54 -5.53 -3.96 2.84
CA ALA A 54 -6.40 -4.74 1.96
C ALA A 54 -7.13 -3.78 1.01
N GLN A 55 -6.47 -3.39 -0.07
CA GLN A 55 -7.16 -2.84 -1.22
C GLN A 55 -8.10 -3.94 -1.71
N ALA A 56 -9.41 -3.66 -1.75
CA ALA A 56 -10.40 -4.61 -2.24
C ALA A 56 -9.87 -5.26 -3.53
N PRO A 57 -9.91 -6.59 -3.64
CA PRO A 57 -9.02 -7.34 -4.50
C PRO A 57 -9.22 -6.91 -5.95
N ALA A 58 -8.29 -6.12 -6.48
CA ALA A 58 -8.04 -6.17 -7.91
C ALA A 58 -7.59 -7.61 -8.17
N LYS A 59 -8.48 -8.41 -8.76
CA LYS A 59 -8.26 -9.81 -9.12
C LYS A 59 -7.06 -9.92 -10.08
N HIS A 60 -5.84 -9.83 -9.58
CA HIS A 60 -4.63 -10.06 -10.34
C HIS A 60 -3.66 -10.84 -9.45
N THR A 61 -3.74 -12.16 -9.62
CA THR A 61 -2.65 -13.13 -9.56
C THR A 61 -1.27 -12.52 -9.29
N GLY A 62 -0.79 -12.62 -8.06
CA GLY A 62 0.52 -12.11 -7.70
C GLY A 62 0.91 -12.52 -6.29
N ARG A 63 1.24 -13.80 -6.14
CA ARG A 63 1.80 -14.40 -4.94
C ARG A 63 3.12 -13.69 -4.57
N HIS A 64 3.07 -12.57 -3.87
CA HIS A 64 4.26 -11.99 -3.25
C HIS A 64 4.55 -12.79 -1.97
N LYS A 65 5.30 -13.85 -2.18
CA LYS A 65 5.87 -14.73 -1.15
C LYS A 65 6.73 -13.86 -0.23
N LYS A 66 6.25 -13.55 0.98
CA LYS A 66 7.07 -13.04 2.08
C LYS A 66 8.07 -14.14 2.46
N ASN A 67 9.23 -14.16 1.82
CA ASN A 67 10.39 -14.88 2.34
C ASN A 67 11.05 -13.99 3.39
N ARG A 68 10.51 -13.99 4.62
CA ARG A 68 11.31 -13.68 5.81
C ARG A 68 11.82 -15.02 6.33
N SER A 69 12.94 -15.49 5.78
CA SER A 69 13.71 -16.55 6.40
C SER A 69 14.91 -15.91 7.09
N LYS A 70 14.79 -15.71 8.41
CA LYS A 70 15.95 -15.63 9.31
C LYS A 70 15.90 -16.89 10.15
N SER A 71 16.77 -17.85 9.86
CA SER A 71 17.58 -18.57 10.84
C SER A 71 18.56 -19.50 10.12
#